data_AF-W4JWJ5-F1
#
_entry.id   AF-W4JWJ5-F1
#
_cell.length_a   1.000
_cell.length_b   1.000
_cell.length_c   1.000
_cell.angle_alpha   90.00
_cell.angle_beta   90.00
_cell.angle_gamma   90.00
#
_symmetry.space_group_name_H-M   'P 1'
#
loop_
_entity.id
_entity.type
_entity.pdbx_description
1 polymer ?
#
loop_
_entity_poly.entity_id
_entity_poly.type
_entity_poly.pdbx_seq_one_letter_code
_entity_poly.pdbx_strand_id
1 'polypeptide(L)'
;MFNIDDFGIAWYTHTRAHFASKFMQGPRPAMYKTVAPALTDPTFIYICGNTASSCILAHIRAASAPPVVQTNDHPFIFGRHSFMHNGTVSNFRSIISRENVGMIRATRTWSTSRRVLHAPWGHGGHALDRA
;
A
#
# COMPACT_ATOMS: atom_id res chain seq x y z
N MET A 1 7.50 26.39 0.25
CA MET A 1 7.53 25.34 -0.79
C MET A 1 6.11 24.79 -0.88
N PHE A 2 5.36 25.15 -1.93
CA PHE A 2 3.98 24.67 -2.10
C PHE A 2 4.04 23.22 -2.58
N ASN A 3 3.40 22.32 -1.84
CA ASN A 3 3.25 20.92 -2.21
C ASN A 3 2.17 20.81 -3.30
N ILE A 4 2.54 21.14 -4.54
CA ILE A 4 1.64 21.21 -5.70
C ILE A 4 2.01 20.15 -6.75
N ASP A 5 3.14 19.47 -6.58
CA ASP A 5 3.79 18.73 -7.66
C ASP A 5 2.95 17.53 -8.11
N ASP A 6 2.51 16.65 -7.21
CA ASP A 6 1.72 15.47 -7.58
C ASP A 6 0.65 15.10 -6.54
N PHE A 7 -0.44 14.48 -7.00
CA PHE A 7 -1.51 13.97 -6.16
C PHE A 7 -1.96 12.56 -6.57
N GLY A 8 -2.31 11.75 -5.58
CA GLY A 8 -2.98 10.47 -5.82
C GLY A 8 -4.06 10.17 -4.78
N ILE A 9 -5.06 9.44 -5.24
CA ILE A 9 -6.17 8.94 -4.42
C ILE A 9 -6.48 7.51 -4.79
N ALA A 10 -6.80 6.70 -3.79
CA ALA A 10 -7.40 5.40 -3.95
C ALA A 10 -8.66 5.29 -3.09
N TRP A 11 -9.69 4.65 -3.62
CA TRP A 11 -10.95 4.41 -2.91
C TRP A 11 -11.40 2.98 -3.12
N TYR A 12 -11.96 2.38 -2.07
CA TYR A 12 -12.39 0.99 -2.12
C TYR A 12 -13.82 0.88 -2.65
N THR A 13 -14.01 0.01 -3.64
CA THR A 13 -15.32 -0.24 -4.25
C THR A 13 -15.51 -1.72 -4.57
N HIS A 14 -16.76 -2.16 -4.64
CA HIS A 14 -17.14 -3.50 -5.09
C HIS A 14 -17.27 -3.61 -6.61
N THR A 15 -17.21 -2.49 -7.35
CA THR A 15 -17.43 -2.46 -8.81
C THR A 15 -16.66 -3.55 -9.55
N ARG A 16 -15.34 -3.66 -9.34
CA ARG A 16 -14.53 -4.67 -10.03
C ARG A 16 -14.91 -6.11 -9.65
N ALA A 17 -15.26 -6.35 -8.39
CA ALA A 17 -15.70 -7.66 -7.92
C ALA A 17 -17.07 -8.06 -8.50
N HIS A 18 -17.95 -7.10 -8.81
CA HIS A 18 -19.22 -7.39 -9.47
C HIS A 18 -19.03 -7.94 -10.89
N PHE A 19 -18.09 -7.39 -11.67
CA PHE A 19 -17.82 -7.85 -13.03
C PHE A 19 -16.89 -9.08 -13.10
N ALA A 20 -16.02 -9.27 -12.12
CA ALA A 20 -15.03 -10.35 -12.09
C ALA A 20 -15.25 -11.33 -10.92
N SER A 21 -16.50 -11.52 -10.50
CA SER A 21 -16.91 -12.25 -9.28
C SER A 21 -16.34 -13.67 -9.20
N LYS A 22 -16.15 -14.33 -10.37
CA LYS A 22 -15.53 -15.66 -10.48
C LYS A 22 -14.10 -15.71 -9.92
N PHE A 23 -13.33 -14.63 -10.01
CA PHE A 23 -11.91 -14.59 -9.64
C PHE A 23 -11.64 -13.65 -8.45
N MET A 24 -12.63 -12.87 -8.04
CA MET A 24 -12.41 -11.73 -7.15
C MET A 24 -13.64 -11.47 -6.28
N GLN A 25 -13.45 -11.60 -4.97
CA GLN A 25 -14.46 -11.27 -3.98
C GLN A 25 -14.05 -10.07 -3.12
N GLY A 26 -15.04 -9.32 -2.65
CA GLY A 26 -14.88 -8.17 -1.75
C GLY A 26 -14.37 -6.89 -2.44
N PRO A 27 -14.26 -5.79 -1.69
CA PRO A 27 -13.90 -4.49 -2.23
C PRO A 27 -12.45 -4.47 -2.73
N ARG A 28 -12.21 -3.61 -3.72
CA ARG A 28 -10.92 -3.39 -4.35
C ARG A 28 -10.62 -1.91 -4.49
N PRO A 29 -9.34 -1.52 -4.38
CA PRO A 29 -8.97 -0.14 -4.61
C PRO A 29 -9.09 0.19 -6.10
N ALA A 30 -9.88 1.21 -6.41
CA ALA A 30 -9.72 2.02 -7.61
C ALA A 30 -8.75 3.16 -7.29
N MET A 31 -8.04 3.68 -8.30
CA MET A 31 -7.00 4.68 -8.09
C MET A 31 -6.93 5.68 -9.22
N TYR A 32 -6.65 6.92 -8.85
CA TYR A 32 -6.33 8.01 -9.75
C TYR A 32 -5.05 8.71 -9.25
N LYS A 33 -4.09 8.95 -10.15
CA LYS A 33 -2.84 9.66 -9.85
C LYS A 33 -2.53 10.64 -10.97
N THR A 34 -2.05 11.81 -10.61
CA THR A 34 -1.76 12.90 -11.54
C THR A 34 -0.56 13.69 -11.04
N VAL A 35 0.22 14.21 -11.98
CA VAL A 35 1.29 15.18 -11.74
C VAL A 35 0.76 16.62 -11.87
N ALA A 36 -0.56 16.76 -12.03
CA ALA A 36 -1.22 18.05 -12.02
C ALA A 36 -1.62 18.43 -10.58
N PRO A 37 -1.72 19.74 -10.28
CA PRO A 37 -2.24 20.19 -8.99
C PRO A 37 -3.67 19.70 -8.80
N ALA A 38 -3.96 19.08 -7.64
CA ALA A 38 -5.27 18.50 -7.35
C ALA A 38 -6.42 19.50 -7.52
N LEU A 39 -6.24 20.74 -7.07
CA LEU A 39 -7.29 21.77 -7.09
C LEU A 39 -7.68 22.22 -8.51
N THR A 40 -6.79 22.04 -9.49
CA THR A 40 -7.03 22.48 -10.87
C THR A 40 -7.33 21.31 -11.80
N ASP A 41 -7.33 20.07 -11.30
CA ASP A 41 -7.58 18.89 -12.12
C ASP A 41 -9.09 18.63 -12.25
N PRO A 42 -9.70 18.88 -13.42
CA PRO A 42 -11.13 18.69 -13.60
C PRO A 42 -11.54 17.23 -13.43
N THR A 43 -10.67 16.28 -13.79
CA THR A 43 -10.96 14.85 -13.65
C THR A 43 -11.05 14.48 -12.17
N PHE A 44 -10.14 15.02 -11.34
CA PHE A 44 -10.21 14.83 -9.90
C PHE A 44 -11.49 15.40 -9.30
N ILE A 45 -11.90 16.62 -9.71
CA ILE A 45 -13.14 17.25 -9.26
C ILE A 45 -14.35 16.37 -9.63
N TYR A 46 -14.41 15.86 -10.87
CA TYR A 46 -15.48 14.96 -11.31
C TYR A 46 -15.51 13.65 -10.51
N ILE A 47 -14.36 13.05 -10.22
CA ILE A 47 -14.26 11.84 -9.39
C ILE A 47 -14.81 12.14 -7.99
N CYS A 48 -14.39 13.24 -7.37
CA CYS A 48 -14.84 13.61 -6.03
C CYS A 48 -16.35 13.84 -5.96
N GLY A 49 -16.94 14.48 -6.96
CA GLY A 49 -18.39 14.75 -7.00
C GLY A 49 -19.25 13.49 -7.21
N ASN A 50 -18.68 12.39 -7.71
CA ASN A 50 -19.44 11.19 -8.12
C ASN A 50 -19.00 9.91 -7.39
N THR A 51 -18.09 10.01 -6.42
CA THR A 51 -17.52 8.85 -5.75
C THR A 51 -17.74 8.90 -4.24
N ALA A 52 -18.32 7.83 -3.70
CA ALA A 52 -18.39 7.58 -2.27
C ALA A 52 -17.72 6.24 -1.95
N SER A 53 -17.04 6.16 -0.80
CA SER A 53 -16.40 4.93 -0.34
C SER A 53 -16.26 4.94 1.18
N SER A 54 -16.32 3.77 1.81
CA SER A 54 -16.02 3.59 3.24
C SER A 54 -14.52 3.62 3.56
N CYS A 55 -13.65 3.56 2.54
CA CYS A 55 -12.21 3.63 2.74
C CYS A 55 -11.55 4.38 1.58
N ILE A 56 -10.95 5.52 1.90
CA ILE A 56 -10.25 6.40 0.97
C ILE A 56 -8.84 6.66 1.50
N LEU A 57 -7.86 6.62 0.60
CA LEU A 57 -6.48 6.97 0.84
C LEU A 57 -6.12 8.08 -0.15
N ALA A 58 -5.66 9.24 0.33
CA ALA A 58 -5.28 10.36 -0.52
C ALA A 58 -3.93 10.93 -0.07
N HIS A 59 -3.08 11.32 -1.02
CA HIS A 59 -1.74 11.83 -0.75
C HIS A 59 -1.36 12.91 -1.75
N ILE A 60 -0.92 14.07 -1.24
CA ILE A 60 -0.25 15.11 -2.04
C ILE A 60 1.24 15.00 -1.75
N ARG A 61 2.06 14.74 -2.78
CA ARG A 61 3.49 14.48 -2.61
C ARG A 61 4.31 15.73 -2.89
N ALA A 62 5.09 16.14 -1.89
CA ALA A 62 6.14 17.13 -2.09
C ALA A 62 7.37 16.39 -2.65
N ALA A 63 7.67 16.56 -3.93
CA ALA A 63 8.74 15.80 -4.56
C ALA A 63 10.10 16.18 -3.95
N SER A 64 10.68 15.28 -3.14
CA SER A 64 11.95 15.54 -2.44
C SER A 64 13.18 15.40 -3.36
N ALA A 65 13.04 14.71 -4.50
CA ALA A 65 14.07 14.54 -5.51
C ALA A 65 13.47 14.12 -6.86
N PRO A 66 14.08 14.49 -8.00
CA PRO A 66 13.70 13.98 -9.32
C PRO A 66 13.88 12.45 -9.43
N PRO A 67 13.15 11.78 -10.34
CA PRO A 67 12.16 12.34 -11.25
C PRO A 67 10.76 12.43 -10.63
N VAL A 68 10.01 13.46 -11.03
CA VAL A 68 8.58 13.63 -10.79
C VAL A 68 7.85 12.75 -11.81
N VAL A 69 7.37 11.59 -11.37
CA VAL A 69 6.69 10.60 -12.22
C VAL A 69 5.55 9.93 -11.46
N GLN A 70 4.41 9.78 -12.14
CA GLN A 70 3.18 9.19 -11.58
C GLN A 70 3.38 7.83 -10.92
N THR A 71 4.35 7.04 -11.39
CA THR A 71 4.66 5.72 -10.82
C THR A 71 5.19 5.79 -9.40
N ASN A 72 5.84 6.89 -9.02
CA ASN A 72 6.39 7.12 -7.69
C ASN A 72 5.39 7.71 -6.70
N ASP A 73 4.22 8.15 -7.18
CA ASP A 73 3.23 8.80 -6.32
C ASP A 73 2.37 7.78 -5.58
N HIS A 74 2.09 8.12 -4.33
CA HIS A 74 1.17 7.38 -3.49
C HIS A 74 -0.27 7.66 -3.91
N PRO A 75 -1.21 6.70 -3.70
CA PRO A 75 -0.99 5.39 -3.08
C PRO A 75 -0.34 4.34 -4.01
N PHE A 76 0.38 3.38 -3.43
CA PHE A 76 0.78 2.15 -4.10
C PHE A 76 -0.30 1.08 -3.91
N ILE A 77 -0.57 0.28 -4.95
CA ILE A 77 -1.55 -0.80 -4.90
C ILE A 77 -0.89 -2.14 -5.21
N PHE A 78 -1.14 -3.12 -4.35
CA PHE A 78 -0.82 -4.51 -4.59
C PHE A 78 -2.02 -5.41 -4.26
N GLY A 79 -2.66 -5.95 -5.30
CA GLY A 79 -3.79 -6.86 -5.17
C GLY A 79 -5.04 -6.20 -4.58
N ARG A 80 -5.27 -6.37 -3.27
CA ARG A 80 -6.37 -5.70 -2.53
C ARG A 80 -5.89 -4.67 -1.52
N HIS A 81 -4.58 -4.51 -1.38
CA HIS A 81 -3.98 -3.64 -0.39
C HIS A 81 -3.47 -2.37 -1.07
N SER A 82 -3.71 -1.25 -0.40
CA SER A 82 -3.16 0.05 -0.75
C SER A 82 -2.22 0.51 0.37
N PHE A 83 -1.14 1.20 0.01
CA PHE A 83 -0.14 1.70 0.94
C PHE A 83 0.29 3.12 0.57
N MET A 84 0.49 3.96 1.57
CA MET A 84 1.04 5.31 1.43
C MET A 84 2.18 5.47 2.45
N HIS A 85 3.21 6.22 2.08
CA HIS A 85 4.32 6.50 2.96
C HIS A 85 4.65 8.00 2.93
N ASN A 86 4.72 8.62 4.10
CA ASN A 86 5.17 10.00 4.23
C ASN A 86 6.49 10.02 5.01
N GLY A 87 7.58 10.36 4.33
CA GLY A 87 8.91 10.38 4.90
C GLY A 87 9.94 9.70 4.00
N THR A 88 11.04 9.26 4.61
CA THR A 88 12.12 8.52 3.94
C THR A 88 12.42 7.23 4.70
N VAL A 89 12.68 6.15 3.96
CA VAL A 89 13.18 4.91 4.56
C VAL A 89 14.70 4.88 4.44
N SER A 90 15.39 5.09 5.56
CA SER A 90 16.84 4.96 5.64
C SER A 90 17.28 3.53 5.36
N ASN A 91 18.42 3.35 4.69
CA ASN A 91 18.98 2.02 4.36
C ASN A 91 18.02 1.12 3.57
N PHE A 92 17.11 1.69 2.77
CA PHE A 92 16.12 0.91 2.03
C PHE A 92 16.75 -0.23 1.20
N ARG A 93 17.91 0.00 0.58
CA ARG A 93 18.63 -1.02 -0.21
C ARG A 93 19.03 -2.26 0.59
N SER A 94 19.36 -2.14 1.88
CA SER A 94 19.67 -3.33 2.70
C SER A 94 18.40 -4.08 3.09
N ILE A 95 17.27 -3.38 3.21
CA ILE A 95 15.97 -3.96 3.56
C ILE A 95 15.40 -4.76 2.37
N ILE A 96 15.46 -4.26 1.15
CA ILE A 96 15.00 -4.97 -0.07
C ILE A 96 16.11 -5.83 -0.71
N SER A 97 17.02 -6.36 0.10
CA SER A 97 17.98 -7.36 -0.38
C SER A 97 17.24 -8.55 -1.01
N ARG A 98 17.90 -9.24 -1.96
CA ARG A 98 17.30 -10.39 -2.67
C ARG A 98 16.75 -11.45 -1.72
N GLU A 99 17.40 -11.62 -0.57
CA GLU A 99 16.98 -12.53 0.51
C GLU A 99 15.62 -12.11 1.09
N ASN A 100 15.47 -10.85 1.47
CA ASN A 100 14.23 -10.32 2.03
C ASN A 100 13.08 -10.28 1.01
N VAL A 101 13.38 -10.02 -0.27
CA VAL A 101 12.40 -10.11 -1.36
C VAL A 101 11.94 -11.56 -1.58
N GLY A 102 12.84 -12.55 -1.40
CA GLY A 102 12.51 -13.97 -1.42
C GLY A 102 11.48 -14.34 -0.35
N MET A 103 11.66 -13.82 0.87
CA MET A 103 10.72 -14.02 1.98
C MET A 103 9.32 -13.45 1.71
N ILE A 104 9.22 -12.24 1.14
CA ILE A 104 7.93 -11.62 0.77
C ILE A 104 7.20 -12.43 -0.32
N ARG A 105 7.95 -13.07 -1.23
CA ARG A 105 7.38 -13.94 -2.27
C ARG A 105 6.92 -15.29 -1.72
N ALA A 106 7.64 -15.85 -0.74
CA ALA A 106 7.30 -17.12 -0.12
C ALA A 106 5.96 -17.08 0.64
N THR A 107 5.51 -15.90 1.11
CA THR A 107 4.21 -15.72 1.74
C THR A 107 3.01 -15.88 0.78
N ARG A 108 3.24 -16.02 -0.54
CA ARG A 108 2.18 -16.22 -1.55
C ARG A 108 1.53 -17.62 -1.51
N THR A 109 2.08 -18.59 -0.78
CA THR A 109 1.55 -19.96 -0.72
C THR A 109 0.64 -20.24 0.48
N TRP A 110 0.10 -19.23 1.15
CA TRP A 110 -0.97 -19.42 2.15
C TRP A 110 -2.27 -19.90 1.47
N SER A 111 -2.29 -21.19 1.17
CA SER A 111 -3.48 -22.03 1.12
C SER A 111 -4.27 -21.82 2.41
N THR A 112 -5.58 -21.68 2.29
CA THR A 112 -6.57 -21.43 3.35
C THR A 112 -6.70 -22.55 4.40
N SER A 113 -5.73 -23.46 4.53
CA SER A 113 -5.72 -24.44 5.61
C SER A 113 -5.00 -23.88 6.83
N ARG A 114 -5.78 -23.53 7.85
CA ARG A 114 -5.32 -23.16 9.20
C ARG A 114 -4.24 -24.14 9.67
N ARG A 115 -2.99 -23.69 9.67
CA ARG A 115 -1.96 -24.23 10.56
C ARG A 115 -1.26 -23.05 11.20
N VAL A 116 -1.56 -22.83 12.48
CA VAL A 116 -0.82 -21.92 13.34
C VAL A 116 0.59 -22.47 13.44
N LEU A 117 1.53 -21.86 12.72
CA LEU A 117 2.94 -22.11 12.93
C LEU A 117 3.36 -21.27 14.15
N HIS A 118 3.59 -21.93 15.27
CA HIS A 118 4.35 -21.35 16.38
C HIS A 118 5.76 -21.03 15.89
N ALA A 119 6.14 -19.75 15.92
CA ALA A 119 7.53 -19.36 15.78
C ALA A 119 8.29 -19.79 17.05
N PRO A 120 9.46 -20.44 16.94
CA PRO A 120 10.29 -20.71 18.10
C PRO A 120 10.98 -19.41 18.49
N TRP A 121 10.43 -18.71 19.49
CA TRP A 121 11.20 -17.71 20.21
C TRP A 121 12.28 -18.46 20.99
N GLY A 122 13.54 -18.19 20.64
CA GLY A 122 14.70 -18.73 21.34
C GLY A 122 14.67 -18.29 22.79
N HIS A 123 14.37 -19.22 23.70
CA HIS A 123 14.55 -19.03 25.13
C HIS A 123 16.05 -19.12 25.43
N GLY A 124 16.70 -17.97 25.57
CA GLY A 124 17.93 -17.85 26.34
C GLY A 124 17.60 -18.14 27.80
N GLY A 125 18.05 -19.29 28.30
CA GLY A 125 17.92 -19.66 29.69
C GLY A 125 18.81 -18.78 30.56
N HIS A 126 18.19 -18.06 31.50
CA HIS A 126 18.84 -17.69 32.76
C HIS A 126 18.03 -18.32 33.88
N ALA A 127 18.62 -19.36 34.46
CA ALA A 127 18.21 -19.90 35.74
C ALA A 127 18.40 -18.81 36.81
N LEU A 128 17.35 -18.52 37.57
CA LEU A 128 17.49 -17.97 38.91
C LEU A 128 16.87 -18.97 39.89
N ASP A 129 17.75 -19.43 40.77
CA ASP A 129 17.59 -20.38 41.85
C ASP A 129 17.06 -19.65 43.11
N ARG A 130 16.28 -20.37 43.93
CA ARG A 130 15.91 -20.09 45.36
C ARG A 130 14.85 -19.00 45.60
N ALA A 131 13.88 -19.12 46.50
CA ALA A 131 13.62 -20.04 47.62
C ALA A 131 12.09 -20.20 47.82
#